data_AF-R9HT88-F1
#
_entry.id   AF-R9HT88-F1
#
_cell.length_a   1.000
_cell.length_b   1.000
_cell.length_c   1.000
_cell.angle_alpha   90.00
_cell.angle_beta   90.00
_cell.angle_gamma   90.00
#
_symmetry.space_group_name_H-M   'P 1'
#
loop_
_entity.id
_entity.type
_entity.pdbx_description
1 polymer ?
#
loop_
_entity_poly.entity_id
_entity_poly.type
_entity_poly.pdbx_seq_one_letter_code
_entity_poly.pdbx_strand_id
1 'polypeptide(L)'
;MAKKALSAPEIPLCINVLRLLNYRLAPDELILFDWLTVKQISFKYKPFHYSQARVEEETRIRRTRQEVIIKQFSALGFLKTDIKVNSVTRGRVRYYSVDFSVLADVDVLVEIIMPQTTLFRDFILYFAYHATMQKKSKEEQLKPASAINHEAAARIYQLLSQVYDERRQYYNDGGLTGDVKPERSKSAMQLQHNKPIERKLAKLADYYNDNSIKNAFLAYVDEILTQKKEPENLMYYFLSFDETSDCFGVVNHYLNYFTLHYSYSSNS
;
A
#
# COMPACT_ATOMS: atom_id res chain seq x y z
N MET A 1 -14.92 20.54 -16.82
CA MET A 1 -15.72 19.30 -16.94
C MET A 1 -15.22 18.32 -15.89
N ALA A 2 -16.04 18.01 -14.87
CA ALA A 2 -15.64 17.07 -13.83
C ALA A 2 -15.42 15.67 -14.45
N LYS A 3 -14.23 15.09 -14.25
CA LYS A 3 -13.98 13.68 -14.57
C LYS A 3 -14.94 12.85 -13.72
N LYS A 4 -16.02 12.35 -14.32
CA LYS A 4 -16.92 11.38 -13.65
C LYS A 4 -16.04 10.20 -13.24
N ALA A 5 -15.89 9.98 -11.94
CA ALA A 5 -15.13 8.85 -11.43
C ALA A 5 -15.74 7.57 -12.01
N LEU A 6 -14.92 6.76 -12.66
CA LEU A 6 -15.36 5.48 -13.22
C LEU A 6 -15.68 4.57 -12.04
N SER A 7 -16.96 4.39 -11.71
CA SER A 7 -17.39 3.49 -10.65
C SER A 7 -16.98 2.05 -11.01
N ALA A 8 -16.44 1.32 -10.05
CA ALA A 8 -16.09 -0.08 -10.26
C ALA A 8 -17.36 -0.90 -10.58
N PRO A 9 -17.34 -1.75 -11.62
CA PRO A 9 -18.43 -2.67 -11.90
C PRO A 9 -18.57 -3.71 -10.77
N GLU A 10 -19.74 -4.33 -10.67
CA GLU A 10 -19.97 -5.47 -9.78
C GLU A 10 -19.01 -6.61 -10.11
N ILE A 11 -18.56 -7.35 -9.11
CA ILE A 11 -17.58 -8.42 -9.27
C ILE A 11 -18.28 -9.69 -9.83
N PRO A 12 -17.95 -10.13 -11.06
CA PRO A 12 -18.59 -11.28 -11.70
C PRO A 12 -17.97 -12.63 -11.30
N LEU A 13 -16.92 -12.64 -10.47
CA LEU A 13 -16.23 -13.86 -10.03
C LEU A 13 -17.19 -14.87 -9.37
N CYS A 14 -16.76 -16.13 -9.29
CA CYS A 14 -17.62 -17.22 -8.85
C CYS A 14 -17.88 -17.16 -7.33
N ILE A 15 -18.96 -16.48 -6.94
CA ILE A 15 -19.40 -16.34 -5.55
C ILE A 15 -20.39 -17.44 -5.10
N ASN A 16 -20.92 -18.22 -6.04
CA ASN A 16 -21.88 -19.30 -5.76
C ASN A 16 -21.80 -20.40 -6.83
N VAL A 17 -22.37 -21.56 -6.50
CA VAL A 17 -22.34 -22.75 -7.38
C VAL A 17 -23.12 -22.53 -8.69
N LEU A 18 -24.13 -21.66 -8.71
CA LEU A 18 -24.88 -21.40 -9.95
C LEU A 18 -24.02 -20.69 -11.00
N ARG A 19 -23.11 -19.81 -10.57
CA ARG A 19 -22.16 -19.16 -11.50
C ARG A 19 -21.19 -20.16 -12.12
N LEU A 20 -20.83 -21.25 -11.44
CA LEU A 20 -19.99 -22.33 -11.99
C LEU A 20 -20.52 -22.83 -13.33
N LEU A 21 -21.85 -22.97 -13.45
CA LEU A 21 -22.50 -23.48 -14.64
C LEU A 21 -22.28 -22.61 -15.88
N ASN A 22 -21.89 -21.34 -15.70
CA ASN A 22 -21.63 -20.39 -16.78
C ASN A 22 -20.17 -20.38 -17.26
N TYR A 23 -19.27 -21.06 -16.56
CA TYR A 23 -17.87 -21.21 -16.97
C TYR A 23 -17.69 -22.42 -17.88
N ARG A 24 -16.72 -22.34 -18.78
CA ARG A 24 -16.22 -23.47 -19.57
C ARG A 24 -15.03 -24.19 -18.91
N LEU A 25 -14.48 -23.58 -17.87
CA LEU A 25 -13.38 -24.12 -17.08
C LEU A 25 -13.86 -25.25 -16.16
N ALA A 26 -13.01 -26.25 -15.94
CA ALA A 26 -13.21 -27.20 -14.85
C ALA A 26 -13.19 -26.48 -13.49
N PRO A 27 -13.77 -27.06 -12.41
CA PRO A 27 -13.83 -26.39 -11.11
C PRO A 27 -12.47 -25.96 -10.55
N ASP A 28 -11.41 -26.75 -10.77
CA ASP A 28 -10.06 -26.41 -10.33
C ASP A 28 -9.41 -25.32 -11.20
N GLU A 29 -9.61 -25.37 -12.52
CA GLU A 29 -9.24 -24.30 -13.45
C GLU A 29 -9.89 -22.97 -13.05
N LEU A 30 -11.19 -22.98 -12.74
CA LEU A 30 -11.92 -21.82 -12.27
C LEU A 30 -11.34 -21.24 -10.98
N ILE A 31 -11.09 -22.09 -9.97
CA ILE A 31 -10.52 -21.63 -8.69
C ILE A 31 -9.17 -20.94 -8.94
N LEU A 32 -8.32 -21.50 -9.79
CA LEU A 32 -7.02 -20.89 -10.09
C LEU A 32 -7.18 -19.60 -10.91
N PHE A 33 -8.15 -19.54 -11.83
CA PHE A 33 -8.47 -18.34 -12.61
C PHE A 33 -8.92 -17.18 -11.73
N ASP A 34 -9.90 -17.42 -10.85
CA ASP A 34 -10.39 -16.41 -9.91
C ASP A 34 -9.28 -15.98 -8.95
N TRP A 35 -8.49 -16.93 -8.44
CA TRP A 35 -7.33 -16.64 -7.60
C TRP A 35 -6.34 -15.72 -8.31
N LEU A 36 -5.92 -16.05 -9.55
CA LEU A 36 -4.99 -15.23 -10.33
C LEU A 36 -5.53 -13.81 -10.57
N THR A 37 -6.82 -13.71 -10.90
CA THR A 37 -7.51 -12.43 -11.12
C THR A 37 -7.49 -11.56 -9.87
N VAL A 38 -7.91 -12.12 -8.72
CA VAL A 38 -7.93 -11.41 -7.44
C VAL A 38 -6.52 -11.00 -7.02
N LYS A 39 -5.52 -11.88 -7.17
CA LYS A 39 -4.13 -11.55 -6.83
C LYS A 39 -3.57 -10.46 -7.72
N GLN A 40 -3.81 -10.48 -9.04
CA GLN A 40 -3.35 -9.40 -9.91
C GLN A 40 -3.88 -8.03 -9.44
N ILE A 41 -5.15 -7.97 -9.03
CA ILE A 41 -5.79 -6.75 -8.53
C ILE A 41 -5.22 -6.35 -7.16
N SER A 42 -5.09 -7.30 -6.22
CA SER A 42 -4.59 -7.03 -4.86
C SER A 42 -3.16 -6.53 -4.87
N PHE A 43 -2.33 -7.03 -5.80
CA PHE A 43 -0.95 -6.57 -6.02
C PHE A 43 -0.87 -5.31 -6.90
N LYS A 44 -1.97 -4.55 -7.01
CA LYS A 44 -2.04 -3.26 -7.72
C LYS A 44 -1.58 -3.37 -9.16
N TYR A 45 -1.94 -4.48 -9.80
CA TYR A 45 -1.62 -4.79 -11.19
C TYR A 45 -0.13 -4.98 -11.51
N LYS A 46 0.72 -5.15 -10.48
CA LYS A 46 2.14 -5.50 -10.63
C LYS A 46 2.29 -7.02 -10.74
N PRO A 47 3.35 -7.52 -11.41
CA PRO A 47 3.71 -8.92 -11.34
C PRO A 47 3.92 -9.34 -9.88
N PHE A 48 3.30 -10.44 -9.49
CA PHE A 48 3.31 -10.95 -8.11
C PHE A 48 3.90 -12.35 -8.06
N HIS A 49 4.43 -12.77 -6.91
CA HIS A 49 5.05 -14.08 -6.77
C HIS A 49 4.47 -14.84 -5.60
N TYR A 50 4.28 -16.14 -5.81
CA TYR A 50 3.89 -17.11 -4.79
C TYR A 50 4.68 -18.38 -5.01
N SER A 51 5.05 -19.07 -3.93
CA SER A 51 5.59 -20.42 -4.03
C SER A 51 4.48 -21.38 -4.45
N GLN A 52 4.81 -22.45 -5.18
CA GLN A 52 3.84 -23.48 -5.56
C GLN A 52 3.12 -24.07 -4.33
N ALA A 53 3.85 -24.25 -3.22
CA ALA A 53 3.27 -24.73 -1.96
C ALA A 53 2.20 -23.77 -1.42
N ARG A 54 2.41 -22.46 -1.51
CA ARG A 54 1.43 -21.47 -1.07
C ARG A 54 0.24 -21.38 -2.02
N VAL A 55 0.45 -21.52 -3.33
CA VAL A 55 -0.66 -21.65 -4.29
C VAL A 55 -1.49 -22.90 -3.97
N GLU A 56 -0.84 -24.02 -3.65
CA GLU A 56 -1.52 -25.27 -3.27
C GLU A 56 -2.31 -25.10 -1.97
N GLU A 57 -1.74 -24.44 -0.97
CA GLU A 57 -2.42 -24.13 0.29
C GLU A 57 -3.67 -23.26 0.09
N GLU A 58 -3.57 -22.20 -0.71
CA GLU A 58 -4.67 -21.25 -0.92
C GLU A 58 -5.75 -21.78 -1.88
N THR A 59 -5.38 -22.60 -2.88
CA THR A 59 -6.31 -23.08 -3.92
C THR A 59 -6.74 -24.53 -3.76
N ARG A 60 -6.02 -25.32 -2.94
CA ARG A 60 -6.13 -26.78 -2.80
C ARG A 60 -5.86 -27.57 -4.08
N ILE A 61 -5.22 -26.94 -5.08
CA ILE A 61 -4.86 -27.58 -6.34
C ILE A 61 -3.42 -28.07 -6.24
N ARG A 62 -3.20 -29.37 -6.48
CA ARG A 62 -1.85 -29.96 -6.42
C ARG A 62 -0.92 -29.37 -7.47
N ARG A 63 0.36 -29.25 -7.14
CA ARG A 63 1.41 -28.73 -8.03
C ARG A 63 1.33 -29.20 -9.49
N THR A 64 1.18 -30.51 -9.74
CA THR A 64 1.15 -31.05 -11.12
C THR A 64 -0.03 -30.52 -11.91
N ARG A 65 -1.19 -30.38 -11.27
CA ARG A 65 -2.40 -29.82 -11.90
C ARG A 65 -2.26 -28.31 -12.10
N GLN A 66 -1.66 -27.59 -11.15
CA GLN A 66 -1.35 -26.16 -11.33
C GLN A 66 -0.53 -25.91 -12.61
N GLU A 67 0.52 -26.70 -12.87
CA GLU A 67 1.35 -26.53 -14.08
C GLU A 67 0.54 -26.71 -15.39
N VAL A 68 -0.37 -27.68 -15.42
CA VAL A 68 -1.24 -27.92 -16.58
C VAL A 68 -2.14 -26.70 -16.82
N ILE A 69 -2.80 -26.21 -15.76
CA ILE A 69 -3.71 -25.06 -15.85
C ILE A 69 -2.93 -23.78 -16.22
N ILE A 70 -1.77 -23.55 -15.61
CA ILE A 70 -0.91 -22.39 -15.93
C ILE A 70 -0.49 -22.42 -17.40
N LYS A 71 -0.14 -23.59 -17.94
CA LYS A 71 0.22 -23.74 -19.36
C LYS A 71 -0.97 -23.43 -20.27
N GLN A 72 -2.16 -23.92 -19.94
CA GLN A 72 -3.40 -23.62 -20.66
C GLN A 72 -3.70 -22.11 -20.66
N PHE A 73 -3.66 -21.47 -19.49
CA PHE A 73 -3.90 -20.03 -19.36
C PHE A 73 -2.84 -19.18 -20.06
N SER A 74 -1.58 -19.65 -20.07
CA SER A 74 -0.52 -19.00 -20.84
C SER A 74 -0.73 -19.15 -22.35
N ALA A 75 -1.26 -20.28 -22.81
CA ALA A 75 -1.61 -20.50 -24.21
C ALA A 75 -2.77 -19.59 -24.68
N LEU A 76 -3.71 -19.27 -23.78
CA LEU A 76 -4.75 -18.25 -24.02
C LEU A 76 -4.19 -16.81 -23.99
N GLY A 77 -2.90 -16.62 -23.74
CA GLY A 77 -2.20 -15.35 -23.86
C GLY A 77 -2.40 -14.37 -22.70
N PHE A 78 -3.39 -14.58 -21.83
CA PHE A 78 -3.66 -13.66 -20.72
C PHE A 78 -2.72 -13.83 -19.52
N LEU A 79 -2.13 -15.02 -19.34
CA LEU A 79 -1.22 -15.29 -18.22
C LEU A 79 0.23 -15.31 -18.70
N LYS A 80 1.08 -14.50 -18.08
CA LYS A 80 2.54 -14.57 -18.23
C LYS A 80 3.15 -15.06 -16.93
N THR A 81 4.15 -15.94 -17.04
CA THR A 81 4.93 -16.37 -15.89
C THR A 81 6.42 -16.26 -16.17
N ASP A 82 7.16 -15.77 -15.17
CA ASP A 82 8.63 -15.65 -15.23
C ASP A 82 9.23 -16.29 -13.99
N ILE A 83 10.33 -17.02 -14.14
CA ILE A 83 11.11 -17.51 -12.98
C ILE A 83 12.25 -16.54 -12.74
N LYS A 84 12.25 -15.89 -11.57
CA LYS A 84 13.30 -14.94 -11.15
C LYS A 84 13.91 -15.38 -9.83
N VAL A 85 15.17 -15.04 -9.63
CA VAL A 85 15.83 -15.23 -8.32
C VAL A 85 15.29 -14.15 -7.38
N ASN A 86 14.70 -14.56 -6.26
CA ASN A 86 14.24 -13.64 -5.24
C ASN A 86 15.48 -13.03 -4.55
N SER A 87 15.57 -11.70 -4.53
CA SER A 87 16.72 -10.97 -3.99
C SER A 87 16.93 -11.17 -2.49
N VAL A 88 15.88 -11.54 -1.74
CA VAL A 88 15.91 -11.74 -0.29
C VAL A 88 16.28 -13.17 0.06
N THR A 89 15.57 -14.15 -0.52
CA THR A 89 15.76 -15.57 -0.16
C THR A 89 16.78 -16.28 -1.03
N ARG A 90 17.25 -15.66 -2.12
CA ARG A 90 18.09 -16.26 -3.19
C ARG A 90 17.47 -17.50 -3.87
N GLY A 91 16.24 -17.87 -3.51
CA GLY A 91 15.49 -18.94 -4.14
C GLY A 91 14.89 -18.50 -5.48
N ARG A 92 14.72 -19.45 -6.40
CA ARG A 92 13.96 -19.22 -7.65
C ARG A 92 12.48 -19.20 -7.33
N VAL A 93 11.79 -18.11 -7.69
CA VAL A 93 10.36 -17.96 -7.47
C VAL A 93 9.68 -17.61 -8.79
N ARG A 94 8.50 -18.18 -9.01
CA ARG A 94 7.65 -17.87 -10.15
C ARG A 94 6.86 -16.59 -9.88
N TYR A 95 6.99 -15.64 -10.79
CA TYR A 95 6.16 -14.46 -10.88
C TYR A 95 5.03 -14.72 -11.88
N TYR A 96 3.87 -14.14 -11.59
CA TYR A 96 2.66 -14.21 -12.38
C TYR A 96 2.25 -12.80 -12.79
N SER A 97 1.71 -12.66 -14.00
CA SER A 97 1.10 -11.44 -14.48
C SER A 97 -0.11 -11.79 -15.35
N VAL A 98 -1.29 -11.35 -14.93
CA VAL A 98 -2.54 -11.44 -15.69
C VAL A 98 -2.71 -10.18 -16.54
N ASP A 99 -3.03 -10.35 -17.82
CA ASP A 99 -3.33 -9.27 -18.76
C ASP A 99 -4.84 -9.13 -18.92
N PHE A 100 -5.39 -8.08 -18.31
CA PHE A 100 -6.84 -7.83 -18.36
C PHE A 100 -7.31 -7.31 -19.71
N SER A 101 -6.41 -6.77 -20.55
CA SER A 101 -6.79 -6.36 -21.89
C SER A 101 -7.07 -7.57 -22.79
N VAL A 102 -6.30 -8.65 -22.61
CA VAL A 102 -6.52 -9.93 -23.29
C VAL A 102 -7.78 -10.62 -22.75
N LEU A 103 -8.03 -10.60 -21.43
CA LEU A 103 -9.26 -11.16 -20.87
C LEU A 103 -10.53 -10.39 -21.24
N ALA A 104 -10.41 -9.11 -21.58
CA ALA A 104 -11.53 -8.31 -22.08
C ALA A 104 -11.82 -8.56 -23.57
N ASP A 105 -10.95 -9.29 -24.28
CA ASP A 105 -11.18 -9.71 -25.65
C ASP A 105 -12.25 -10.80 -25.69
N VAL A 106 -13.25 -10.62 -26.54
CA VAL A 106 -14.38 -11.54 -26.71
C VAL A 106 -13.88 -12.91 -27.18
N ASP A 107 -12.87 -12.95 -28.06
CA ASP A 107 -12.34 -14.18 -28.64
C ASP A 107 -11.55 -15.01 -27.62
N VAL A 108 -11.04 -14.37 -26.56
CA VAL A 108 -10.39 -15.08 -25.45
C VAL A 108 -11.40 -15.44 -24.37
N LEU A 109 -12.30 -14.51 -24.02
CA LEU A 109 -13.26 -14.72 -22.94
C LEU A 109 -14.24 -15.85 -23.26
N VAL A 110 -14.57 -16.08 -24.54
CA VAL A 110 -15.46 -17.16 -24.97
C VAL A 110 -14.94 -18.56 -24.64
N GLU A 111 -13.61 -18.71 -24.50
CA GLU A 111 -12.98 -19.96 -24.07
C GLU A 111 -13.11 -20.19 -22.56
N ILE A 112 -13.46 -19.16 -21.79
CA ILE A 112 -13.52 -19.18 -20.32
C ILE A 112 -14.97 -19.14 -19.83
N ILE A 113 -15.82 -18.30 -20.43
CA ILE A 113 -17.21 -18.04 -20.02
C ILE A 113 -18.15 -18.29 -21.21
N MET A 114 -19.32 -18.87 -20.96
CA MET A 114 -20.32 -19.05 -22.00
C MET A 114 -20.89 -17.71 -22.50
N PRO A 115 -20.80 -17.40 -23.81
CA PRO A 115 -21.09 -16.07 -24.35
C PRO A 115 -22.56 -15.67 -24.31
N GLN A 116 -23.48 -16.62 -24.16
CA GLN A 116 -24.93 -16.37 -24.11
C GLN A 116 -25.40 -15.88 -22.73
N THR A 117 -24.52 -15.87 -21.73
CA THR A 117 -24.89 -15.59 -20.34
C THR A 117 -24.77 -14.10 -20.01
N THR A 118 -25.53 -13.63 -19.02
CA THR A 118 -25.33 -12.28 -18.45
C THR A 118 -23.93 -12.16 -17.85
N LEU A 119 -23.44 -13.25 -17.24
CA LEU A 119 -22.10 -13.33 -16.65
C LEU A 119 -20.99 -12.97 -17.64
N PHE A 120 -21.12 -13.38 -18.91
CA PHE A 120 -20.17 -13.01 -19.94
C PHE A 120 -20.06 -11.50 -20.13
N ARG A 121 -21.21 -10.81 -20.19
CA ARG A 121 -21.26 -9.35 -20.35
C ARG A 121 -20.67 -8.65 -19.12
N ASP A 122 -20.97 -9.17 -17.93
CA ASP A 122 -20.43 -8.65 -16.67
C ASP A 122 -18.90 -8.78 -16.64
N PHE A 123 -18.36 -9.92 -17.11
CA PHE A 123 -16.91 -10.13 -17.24
C PHE A 123 -16.25 -9.20 -18.26
N ILE A 124 -16.86 -8.95 -19.42
CA ILE A 124 -16.34 -7.97 -20.40
C ILE A 124 -16.21 -6.59 -19.74
N LEU A 125 -17.25 -6.12 -19.04
CA LEU A 125 -17.21 -4.83 -18.36
C LEU A 125 -16.17 -4.81 -17.23
N TYR A 126 -16.10 -5.87 -16.43
CA TYR A 126 -15.16 -6.02 -15.33
C TYR A 126 -13.71 -6.02 -15.81
N PHE A 127 -13.38 -6.80 -16.83
CA PHE A 127 -12.03 -6.85 -17.38
C PHE A 127 -11.66 -5.60 -18.17
N ALA A 128 -12.58 -4.96 -18.88
CA ALA A 128 -12.33 -3.66 -19.51
C ALA A 128 -12.00 -2.57 -18.46
N TYR A 129 -12.71 -2.56 -17.33
CA TYR A 129 -12.40 -1.71 -16.19
C TYR A 129 -10.99 -2.00 -15.66
N HIS A 130 -10.67 -3.27 -15.38
CA HIS A 130 -9.37 -3.66 -14.83
C HIS A 130 -8.21 -3.48 -15.82
N ALA A 131 -8.44 -3.60 -17.13
CA ALA A 131 -7.47 -3.26 -18.16
C ALA A 131 -7.11 -1.76 -18.11
N THR A 132 -8.12 -0.91 -17.94
CA THR A 132 -7.93 0.54 -17.77
C THR A 132 -7.13 0.84 -16.49
N MET A 133 -7.47 0.19 -15.37
CA MET A 133 -6.75 0.36 -14.10
C MET A 133 -5.32 -0.18 -14.17
N GLN A 134 -5.11 -1.30 -14.86
CA GLN A 134 -3.78 -1.87 -15.08
C GLN A 134 -2.92 -0.95 -15.94
N LYS A 135 -3.48 -0.33 -16.99
CA LYS A 135 -2.78 0.68 -17.80
C LYS A 135 -2.39 1.90 -16.96
N LYS A 136 -3.31 2.45 -16.17
CA LYS A 136 -3.02 3.56 -15.25
C LYS A 136 -1.91 3.22 -14.25
N SER A 137 -1.96 2.03 -13.65
CA SER A 137 -0.92 1.55 -12.74
C SER A 137 0.44 1.44 -13.43
N LYS A 138 0.49 0.94 -14.68
CA LYS A 138 1.74 0.90 -15.47
C LYS A 138 2.25 2.31 -15.78
N GLU A 139 1.37 3.23 -16.17
CA GLU A 139 1.72 4.64 -16.40
C GLU A 139 2.25 5.31 -15.13
N GLU A 140 1.65 5.06 -13.96
CA GLU A 140 2.13 5.54 -12.67
C GLU A 140 3.49 4.94 -12.27
N GLN A 141 3.78 3.70 -12.68
CA GLN A 141 5.08 3.07 -12.48
C GLN A 141 6.15 3.58 -13.45
N LEU A 142 5.73 3.97 -14.66
CA LEU A 142 6.60 4.52 -15.71
C LEU A 142 6.83 6.01 -15.57
N LYS A 143 5.92 6.73 -14.89
CA LYS A 143 6.24 8.04 -14.36
C LYS A 143 7.53 7.87 -13.56
N PRO A 144 8.57 8.68 -13.80
CA PRO A 144 9.68 8.71 -12.87
C PRO A 144 9.05 8.89 -11.50
N ALA A 145 9.34 7.98 -10.57
CA ALA A 145 9.04 8.23 -9.16
C ALA A 145 9.47 9.67 -8.94
N SER A 146 8.51 10.58 -8.67
CA SER A 146 8.80 12.02 -8.57
C SER A 146 10.11 12.10 -7.82
N ALA A 147 11.18 12.52 -8.51
CA ALA A 147 12.54 12.23 -8.06
C ALA A 147 12.58 12.61 -6.60
N ILE A 148 12.79 11.62 -5.71
CA ILE A 148 12.58 11.81 -4.26
C ILE A 148 13.23 13.14 -3.96
N ASN A 149 12.45 14.10 -3.46
CA ASN A 149 12.99 15.41 -3.21
C ASN A 149 13.90 15.27 -1.98
N HIS A 150 15.14 14.85 -2.23
CA HIS A 150 16.13 14.52 -1.22
C HIS A 150 16.46 15.75 -0.38
N GLU A 151 16.41 16.94 -0.99
CA GLU A 151 16.57 18.20 -0.30
C GLU A 151 15.41 18.48 0.66
N ALA A 152 14.16 18.27 0.23
CA ALA A 152 13.01 18.36 1.11
C ALA A 152 13.05 17.32 2.24
N ALA A 153 13.38 16.07 1.93
CA ALA A 153 13.50 15.02 2.94
C ALA A 153 14.58 15.35 3.98
N ALA A 154 15.74 15.82 3.54
CA ALA A 154 16.84 16.23 4.42
C ALA A 154 16.44 17.43 5.30
N ARG A 155 15.78 18.43 4.73
CA ARG A 155 15.28 19.60 5.45
C ARG A 155 14.29 19.20 6.56
N ILE A 156 13.30 18.37 6.22
CA ILE A 156 12.33 17.91 7.22
C ILE A 156 13.03 17.03 8.27
N TYR A 157 13.94 16.14 7.89
CA TYR A 157 14.68 15.32 8.86
C TYR A 157 15.45 16.17 9.88
N GLN A 158 16.15 17.22 9.40
CA GLN A 158 16.87 18.16 10.27
C GLN A 158 15.91 18.88 11.21
N LEU A 159 14.77 19.36 10.69
CA LEU A 159 13.73 20.00 11.49
C LEU A 159 13.22 19.09 12.60
N LEU A 160 12.86 17.85 12.27
CA LEU A 160 12.37 16.88 13.27
C LEU A 160 13.45 16.55 14.31
N SER A 161 14.70 16.39 13.88
CA SER A 161 15.81 16.09 14.79
C SER A 161 16.05 17.23 15.79
N GLN A 162 16.01 18.48 15.31
CA GLN A 162 16.13 19.66 16.15
C GLN A 162 14.99 19.73 17.18
N VAL A 163 13.74 19.56 16.73
CA VAL A 163 12.57 19.58 17.63
C VAL A 163 12.69 18.49 18.69
N TYR A 164 13.08 17.28 18.31
CA TYR A 164 13.26 16.19 19.26
C TYR A 164 14.32 16.53 20.33
N ASP A 165 15.47 17.07 19.90
CA ASP A 165 16.55 17.45 20.81
C ASP A 165 16.12 18.57 21.78
N GLU A 166 15.43 19.60 21.28
CA GLU A 166 14.89 20.71 22.08
C GLU A 166 13.87 20.20 23.11
N ARG A 167 12.91 19.37 22.69
CA ARG A 167 11.89 18.83 23.61
C ARG A 167 12.47 17.84 24.62
N ARG A 168 13.48 17.05 24.24
CA ARG A 168 14.20 16.18 25.18
C ARG A 168 14.88 17.00 26.27
N GLN A 169 15.57 18.08 25.91
CA GLN A 169 16.21 18.97 26.89
C GLN A 169 15.15 19.59 27.81
N TYR A 170 14.09 20.15 27.22
CA TYR A 170 12.97 20.72 27.98
C TYR A 170 12.32 19.72 28.96
N TYR A 171 12.16 18.45 28.56
CA TYR A 171 11.72 17.37 29.45
C TYR A 171 12.71 17.10 30.59
N ASN A 172 13.99 16.95 30.28
CA ASN A 172 15.04 16.67 31.27
C ASN A 172 15.18 17.80 32.30
N ASP A 173 14.86 19.03 31.91
CA ASP A 173 14.86 20.20 32.79
C ASP A 173 13.57 20.35 33.62
N GLY A 174 12.57 19.50 33.41
CA GLY A 174 11.30 19.50 34.14
C GLY A 174 10.18 20.31 33.48
N GLY A 175 10.44 20.94 32.32
CA GLY A 175 9.48 21.82 31.66
C GLY A 175 8.20 21.13 31.16
N LEU A 176 8.23 19.80 30.99
CA LEU A 176 7.05 18.99 30.66
C LEU A 176 6.35 18.36 31.87
N THR A 177 6.97 18.45 33.04
CA THR A 177 6.59 17.75 34.27
C THR A 177 6.35 18.71 35.43
N GLY A 178 6.00 19.96 35.13
CA GLY A 178 5.68 20.99 36.13
C GLY A 178 6.89 21.37 36.99
N ASP A 179 8.04 21.58 36.34
CA ASP A 179 9.34 21.91 36.94
C ASP A 179 9.95 20.82 37.84
N VAL A 180 9.38 19.61 37.82
CA VAL A 180 9.94 18.43 38.48
C VAL A 180 10.84 17.68 37.52
N LYS A 181 12.16 17.70 37.76
CA LYS A 181 13.11 16.94 36.92
C LYS A 181 12.87 15.44 37.03
N PRO A 182 12.88 14.70 35.90
CA PRO A 182 12.68 13.25 35.93
C PRO A 182 13.85 12.55 36.64
N GLU A 183 13.56 11.48 37.39
CA GLU A 183 14.58 10.66 38.07
C GLU A 183 15.63 10.10 37.11
N ARG A 184 15.26 9.87 35.85
CA ARG A 184 16.14 9.42 34.78
C ARG A 184 16.00 10.34 33.58
N SER A 185 17.09 11.05 33.26
CA SER A 185 17.16 11.86 32.06
C SER A 185 17.17 10.99 30.80
N LYS A 186 16.51 11.46 29.74
CA LYS A 186 16.60 10.85 28.42
C LYS A 186 17.94 11.23 27.78
N SER A 187 18.66 10.24 27.26
CA SER A 187 19.94 10.42 26.59
C SER A 187 19.77 11.07 25.21
N ALA A 188 20.85 11.68 24.71
CA ALA A 188 20.89 12.13 23.34
C ALA A 188 20.86 10.94 22.37
N MET A 189 19.92 10.96 21.42
CA MET A 189 19.76 9.93 20.42
C MET A 189 19.36 10.58 19.09
N GLN A 190 19.93 10.08 17.99
CA GLN A 190 19.48 10.47 16.66
C GLN A 190 18.16 9.78 16.31
N LEU A 191 17.29 10.50 15.61
CA LEU A 191 16.10 9.89 15.02
C LEU A 191 16.52 8.82 14.00
N GLN A 192 15.66 7.83 13.79
CA GLN A 192 15.94 6.79 12.80
C GLN A 192 15.97 7.39 11.39
N HIS A 193 17.03 7.07 10.65
CA HIS A 193 17.21 7.52 9.27
C HIS A 193 17.50 6.34 8.35
N ASN A 194 16.61 6.10 7.39
CA ASN A 194 16.75 5.05 6.36
C ASN A 194 15.95 5.44 5.11
N LYS A 195 16.20 4.75 3.98
CA LYS A 195 15.57 5.05 2.69
C LYS A 195 14.02 5.07 2.74
N PRO A 196 13.34 4.14 3.43
CA PRO A 196 11.89 4.23 3.61
C PRO A 196 11.41 5.50 4.34
N ILE A 197 12.09 5.91 5.41
CA ILE A 197 11.78 7.14 6.15
C ILE A 197 12.01 8.37 5.27
N GLU A 198 13.12 8.40 4.53
CA GLU A 198 13.44 9.49 3.60
C GLU A 198 12.33 9.72 2.56
N ARG A 199 11.79 8.63 1.98
CA ARG A 199 10.64 8.72 1.05
C ARG A 199 9.39 9.28 1.72
N LYS A 200 9.11 8.87 2.95
CA LYS A 200 7.96 9.36 3.71
C LYS A 200 8.12 10.83 4.10
N LEU A 201 9.33 11.28 4.41
CA LEU A 201 9.64 12.68 4.68
C LEU A 201 9.47 13.56 3.44
N ALA A 202 9.95 13.10 2.28
CA ALA A 202 9.70 13.78 1.01
C ALA A 202 8.19 13.89 0.75
N LYS A 203 7.45 12.79 0.89
CA LYS A 203 5.99 12.79 0.73
C LYS A 203 5.31 13.71 1.75
N LEU A 204 5.78 13.78 3.00
CA LEU A 204 5.20 14.66 4.02
C LEU A 204 5.30 16.14 3.63
N ALA A 205 6.44 16.54 3.06
CA ALA A 205 6.69 17.91 2.61
C ALA A 205 5.76 18.34 1.46
N ASP A 206 5.18 17.39 0.72
CA ASP A 206 4.20 17.69 -0.33
C ASP A 206 2.82 18.06 0.25
N TYR A 207 2.51 17.66 1.49
CA TYR A 207 1.19 17.85 2.11
C TYR A 207 1.16 18.99 3.13
N TYR A 208 2.29 19.27 3.79
CA TYR A 208 2.35 20.23 4.89
C TYR A 208 3.58 21.13 4.76
N ASN A 209 3.42 22.38 5.18
CA ASN A 209 4.56 23.28 5.34
C ASN A 209 5.36 22.90 6.61
N ASP A 210 6.61 23.38 6.65
CA ASP A 210 7.56 23.10 7.74
C ASP A 210 7.00 23.47 9.13
N ASN A 211 6.22 24.56 9.27
CA ASN A 211 5.63 24.95 10.55
C ASN A 211 4.56 23.97 11.05
N SER A 212 3.67 23.53 10.16
CA SER A 212 2.66 22.52 10.49
C SER A 212 3.31 21.20 10.91
N ILE A 213 4.37 20.78 10.20
CA ILE A 213 5.14 19.58 10.53
C ILE A 213 5.81 19.73 11.90
N LYS A 214 6.48 20.86 12.14
CA LYS A 214 7.13 21.19 13.41
C LYS A 214 6.16 21.10 14.59
N ASN A 215 5.01 21.77 14.47
CA ASN A 215 4.01 21.86 15.53
C ASN A 215 3.40 20.49 15.85
N ALA A 216 3.05 19.72 14.82
CA ALA A 216 2.53 18.36 15.01
C ALA A 216 3.58 17.46 15.67
N PHE A 217 4.84 17.53 15.22
CA PHE A 217 5.89 16.68 15.78
C PHE A 217 6.24 17.05 17.22
N LEU A 218 6.23 18.34 17.57
CA LEU A 218 6.46 18.81 18.93
C LEU A 218 5.44 18.21 19.90
N ALA A 219 4.15 18.35 19.61
CA ALA A 219 3.08 17.78 20.44
C ALA A 219 3.17 16.26 20.56
N TYR A 220 3.53 15.59 19.46
CA TYR A 220 3.75 14.14 19.45
C TYR A 220 4.91 13.70 20.35
N VAL A 221 6.05 14.37 20.27
CA VAL A 221 7.24 14.05 21.06
C VAL A 221 6.99 14.28 22.55
N ASP A 222 6.25 15.33 22.93
CA ASP A 222 5.91 15.59 24.32
C ASP A 222 5.09 14.45 24.95
N GLU A 223 4.12 13.90 24.23
CA GLU A 223 3.36 12.72 24.71
C GLU A 223 4.23 11.48 24.88
N ILE A 224 5.23 11.30 24.01
CA ILE A 224 6.18 10.18 24.13
C ILE A 224 7.12 10.37 25.32
N LEU A 225 7.69 11.57 25.47
CA LEU A 225 8.61 11.88 26.56
C LEU A 225 7.93 11.76 27.92
N THR A 226 6.66 12.18 28.00
CA THR A 226 5.82 12.04 29.20
C THR A 226 5.20 10.65 29.37
N GLN A 227 5.55 9.68 28.51
CA GLN A 227 5.06 8.28 28.54
C GLN A 227 3.53 8.15 28.44
N LYS A 228 2.84 9.17 27.93
CA LYS A 228 1.41 9.06 27.58
C LYS A 228 1.20 8.17 26.35
N LYS A 229 2.26 7.97 25.56
CA LYS A 229 2.25 7.13 24.36
C LYS A 229 3.58 6.45 24.12
N GLU A 230 3.54 5.16 23.79
CA GLU A 230 4.74 4.34 23.56
C GLU A 230 4.65 3.61 22.21
N PRO A 231 4.99 4.27 21.09
CA PRO A 231 5.05 3.60 19.81
C PRO A 231 6.24 2.65 19.73
N GLU A 232 6.06 1.49 19.10
CA GLU A 232 7.18 0.57 18.79
C GLU A 232 8.27 1.26 17.97
N ASN A 233 7.88 2.21 17.10
CA ASN A 233 8.80 2.99 16.31
C ASN A 233 8.31 4.44 16.13
N LEU A 234 9.02 5.37 16.77
CA LEU A 234 8.69 6.80 16.78
C LEU A 234 8.55 7.39 15.36
N MET A 235 9.53 7.16 14.49
CA MET A 235 9.53 7.76 13.14
C MET A 235 8.47 7.12 12.23
N TYR A 236 8.36 5.80 12.23
CA TYR A 236 7.39 5.11 11.38
C TYR A 236 5.95 5.39 11.78
N TYR A 237 5.69 5.53 13.08
CA TYR A 237 4.34 5.85 13.57
C TYR A 237 3.94 7.27 13.16
N PHE A 238 4.80 8.27 13.41
CA PHE A 238 4.53 9.66 13.01
C PHE A 238 4.31 9.80 11.50
N LEU A 239 5.17 9.13 10.71
CA LEU A 239 5.13 9.15 9.25
C LEU A 239 4.20 8.08 8.64
N SER A 240 3.23 7.59 9.41
CA SER A 240 2.22 6.67 8.89
C SER A 240 1.33 7.40 7.89
N PHE A 241 1.12 6.78 6.73
CA PHE A 241 0.34 7.34 5.64
C PHE A 241 -0.79 6.38 5.31
N ASP A 242 -2.02 6.87 5.30
CA ASP A 242 -3.19 6.12 4.85
C ASP A 242 -3.39 6.38 3.36
N GLU A 243 -3.11 5.36 2.54
CA GLU A 243 -3.30 5.42 1.08
C GLU A 243 -4.79 5.47 0.68
N THR A 244 -5.72 5.11 1.56
CA THR A 244 -7.17 5.15 1.28
C THR A 244 -7.70 6.57 1.39
N SER A 245 -7.31 7.26 2.46
CA SER A 245 -7.73 8.63 2.76
C SER A 245 -6.74 9.68 2.25
N ASP A 246 -5.67 9.23 1.59
CA ASP A 246 -4.57 10.05 1.07
C ASP A 246 -4.04 11.07 2.10
N CYS A 247 -3.78 10.63 3.33
CA CYS A 247 -3.35 11.55 4.39
C CYS A 247 -2.40 10.94 5.43
N PHE A 248 -1.69 11.84 6.13
CA PHE A 248 -0.91 11.49 7.32
C PHE A 248 -1.77 11.64 8.57
N GLY A 249 -2.55 10.60 8.89
CA GLY A 249 -3.53 10.63 9.98
C GLY A 249 -2.94 11.03 11.34
N VAL A 250 -1.73 10.54 11.65
CA VAL A 250 -1.04 10.88 12.91
C VAL A 250 -0.61 12.35 12.93
N VAL A 251 -0.09 12.87 11.82
CA VAL A 251 0.29 14.29 11.70
C VAL A 251 -0.93 15.19 11.88
N ASN A 252 -2.05 14.87 11.23
CA ASN A 252 -3.30 15.61 11.37
C ASN A 252 -3.80 15.62 12.82
N HIS A 253 -3.78 14.46 13.48
CA HIS A 253 -4.18 14.33 14.88
C HIS A 253 -3.34 15.26 15.78
N TYR A 254 -2.02 15.21 15.65
CA TYR A 254 -1.13 16.01 16.50
C TYR A 254 -1.08 17.49 16.12
N LEU A 255 -1.32 17.85 14.86
CA LEU A 255 -1.49 19.24 14.46
C LEU A 255 -2.75 19.84 15.11
N ASN A 256 -3.84 19.08 15.13
CA ASN A 256 -5.05 19.48 15.85
C ASN A 256 -4.81 19.54 17.35
N TYR A 257 -4.13 18.55 17.93
CA TYR A 257 -3.76 18.54 19.35
C TYR A 257 -2.91 19.77 19.72
N PHE A 258 -1.90 20.10 18.92
CA PHE A 258 -1.10 21.30 19.08
C PHE A 258 -1.98 22.55 19.08
N THR A 259 -2.93 22.63 18.14
CA THR A 259 -3.87 23.76 18.07
C THR A 259 -4.71 23.86 19.34
N LEU A 260 -5.18 22.75 19.91
CA LEU A 260 -6.02 22.77 21.10
C LEU A 260 -5.24 23.08 22.39
N HIS A 261 -3.98 22.65 22.49
CA HIS A 261 -3.25 22.63 23.76
C HIS A 261 -2.02 23.54 23.82
N TYR A 262 -1.50 23.99 22.68
CA TYR A 262 -0.26 24.78 22.59
C TYR A 262 -0.46 26.14 21.92
N SER A 263 -1.53 26.32 21.14
CA SER A 263 -1.78 27.60 20.46
C SER A 263 -2.22 28.73 21.41
N TYR A 264 -2.59 28.39 22.65
CA TYR A 264 -2.84 29.37 23.70
C TYR A 264 -1.51 29.72 24.39
N SER A 265 -0.83 30.75 23.89
CA SER A 265 0.11 31.52 24.70
C SER A 265 -0.66 32.67 25.36
N SER A 266 -0.66 32.66 26.69
CA SER A 266 -1.02 33.74 27.62
C SER A 266 -1.15 35.15 27.02
N ASN A 267 -2.40 35.64 26.92
CA ASN A 267 -2.66 37.00 27.37
C ASN A 267 -2.82 36.94 28.89
N SER A 268 -1.94 37.67 29.60
CA SER A 268 -1.84 37.87 31.06
C SER A 268 -0.84 36.96 31.78
#